data_AF-A0A529I550-F1
#
_entry.id   AF-A0A529I550-F1
#
_cell.length_a   1.000
_cell.length_b   1.000
_cell.length_c   1.000
_cell.angle_alpha   90.00
_cell.angle_beta   90.00
_cell.angle_gamma   90.00
#
_symmetry.space_group_name_H-M   'P 1'
#
loop_
_entity.id
_entity.type
_entity.pdbx_description
1 polymer ?
#
loop_
_entity_poly.entity_id
_entity_poly.type
_entity_poly.pdbx_seq_one_letter_code
_entity_poly.pdbx_strand_id
1 'polypeptide(L)'
;MNKGAATGGPPSGRRRIRAAQYLRMSTDRQTYSIENQRDAIEVYADLMGYDIVATYEDAGRSGLNIERRPGLRRLLEDVENGQADFETVVVYDVSRWGRFQNIDESASYEYRCQMAGVRIEYCAEQFANDGSVGSDVLKAIKR
;
A
#
# COMPACT_ATOMS: atom_id res chain seq x y z
N MET A 1 10.65 34.93 -35.92
CA MET A 1 11.16 34.50 -34.59
C MET A 1 10.03 33.78 -33.89
N ASN A 2 10.18 32.49 -33.57
CA ASN A 2 9.10 31.74 -32.93
C ASN A 2 9.67 30.67 -31.99
N LYS A 3 9.11 30.59 -30.79
CA LYS A 3 8.91 29.42 -29.90
C LYS A 3 9.02 29.84 -28.42
N GLY A 4 7.88 30.27 -27.86
CA GLY A 4 7.64 30.16 -26.43
C GLY A 4 7.43 28.69 -26.10
N ALA A 5 8.25 28.16 -25.20
CA ALA A 5 8.16 26.79 -24.72
C ALA A 5 6.94 26.65 -23.79
N ALA A 6 5.99 25.81 -24.18
CA ALA A 6 4.96 25.32 -23.29
C ALA A 6 5.55 24.23 -22.39
N THR A 7 5.64 24.51 -21.09
CA THR A 7 5.90 23.52 -20.04
C THR A 7 4.65 22.67 -19.86
N GLY A 8 4.66 21.44 -20.38
CA GLY A 8 3.61 20.45 -20.11
C GLY A 8 3.77 19.86 -18.72
N GLY A 9 2.98 20.34 -17.76
CA GLY A 9 2.73 19.60 -16.52
C GLY A 9 1.95 18.30 -16.81
N PRO A 10 2.00 17.30 -15.91
CA PRO A 10 1.28 16.05 -16.12
C PRO A 10 -0.23 16.31 -16.25
N PRO A 11 -0.96 15.50 -17.04
CA PRO A 11 -2.39 15.71 -17.27
C PRO A 11 -3.17 15.60 -15.96
N SER A 12 -3.57 16.74 -15.41
CA SER A 12 -4.56 16.83 -14.34
C SER A 12 -5.92 16.41 -14.89
N GLY A 13 -6.32 15.17 -14.63
CA GLY A 13 -7.64 14.69 -15.10
C GLY A 13 -7.99 13.22 -14.85
N ARG A 14 -7.06 12.35 -14.45
CA ARG A 14 -7.43 11.00 -13.99
C ARG A 14 -7.83 11.06 -12.52
N ARG A 15 -9.09 10.70 -12.24
CA ARG A 15 -9.57 10.49 -10.87
C ARG A 15 -8.66 9.44 -10.21
N ARG A 16 -7.93 9.85 -9.18
CA ARG A 16 -7.11 8.90 -8.39
C ARG A 16 -8.03 7.90 -7.70
N ILE A 17 -7.60 6.65 -7.61
CA ILE A 17 -8.33 5.61 -6.89
C ILE A 17 -8.06 5.80 -5.40
N ARG A 18 -9.11 5.81 -4.58
CA ARG A 18 -8.96 5.98 -3.13
C ARG A 18 -8.40 4.68 -2.54
N ALA A 19 -7.34 4.81 -1.76
CA ALA A 19 -6.66 3.69 -1.13
C ALA A 19 -6.41 3.96 0.36
N ALA A 20 -6.36 2.90 1.15
CA ALA A 20 -5.81 2.94 2.50
C ALA A 20 -4.39 2.39 2.49
N GLN A 21 -3.61 2.72 3.52
CA GLN A 21 -2.34 2.05 3.81
C GLN A 21 -2.43 1.25 5.12
N TYR A 22 -1.78 0.09 5.14
CA TYR A 22 -1.60 -0.70 6.35
C TYR A 22 -0.11 -0.85 6.68
N LEU A 23 0.26 -0.38 7.87
CA LEU A 23 1.65 -0.30 8.35
C LEU A 23 1.83 -1.20 9.56
N ARG A 24 2.90 -2.00 9.59
CA ARG A 24 3.21 -2.85 10.74
C ARG A 24 4.70 -2.94 10.99
N MET A 25 5.09 -2.78 12.24
CA MET A 25 6.46 -3.02 12.70
C MET A 25 6.42 -4.11 13.78
N SER A 26 7.20 -5.18 13.61
CA SER A 26 7.24 -6.24 14.62
C SER A 26 8.07 -5.85 15.83
N THR A 27 7.75 -6.43 16.99
CA THR A 27 8.59 -6.36 18.19
C THR A 27 9.97 -6.98 17.98
N ASP A 28 10.05 -8.04 17.16
CA ASP A 28 11.22 -8.92 17.09
C ASP A 28 12.20 -8.53 15.97
N ARG A 29 11.72 -7.75 14.99
CA ARG A 29 12.51 -7.22 13.87
C ARG A 29 12.10 -5.77 13.62
N GLN A 30 12.99 -4.85 14.00
CA GLN A 30 12.89 -3.41 13.73
C GLN A 30 13.53 -3.01 12.40
N THR A 31 13.69 -3.95 11.47
CA THR A 31 14.45 -3.76 10.22
C THR A 31 13.78 -2.77 9.25
N TYR A 32 12.52 -2.41 9.48
CA TYR A 32 11.80 -1.39 8.69
C TYR A 32 10.88 -0.58 9.60
N SER A 33 11.22 0.69 9.79
CA SER A 33 10.36 1.64 10.51
C SER A 33 9.01 1.79 9.80
N ILE A 34 8.03 2.29 10.55
CA ILE A 34 6.73 2.70 9.98
C ILE A 34 6.94 3.78 8.92
N GLU A 35 7.89 4.69 9.13
CA GLU A 35 8.23 5.77 8.18
C GLU A 35 8.73 5.22 6.85
N ASN A 36 9.69 4.28 6.85
CA ASN A 36 10.17 3.69 5.59
C ASN A 36 9.07 2.97 4.80
N GLN A 37 8.10 2.37 5.51
CA GLN A 37 6.95 1.75 4.87
C GLN A 37 6.03 2.79 4.24
N ARG A 38 5.78 3.89 4.96
CA ARG A 38 4.98 5.02 4.48
C ARG A 38 5.59 5.62 3.21
N ASP A 39 6.88 5.93 3.24
CA ASP A 39 7.59 6.51 2.08
C ASP A 39 7.51 5.59 0.85
N ALA A 40 7.72 4.29 1.04
CA ALA A 40 7.62 3.31 -0.06
C ALA A 40 6.19 3.20 -0.62
N ILE A 41 5.18 3.25 0.26
CA ILE A 41 3.77 3.22 -0.14
C ILE A 41 3.38 4.51 -0.86
N GLU A 42 3.87 5.67 -0.44
CA GLU A 42 3.62 6.96 -1.10
C GLU A 42 4.16 6.96 -2.54
N VAL A 43 5.40 6.52 -2.74
CA VAL A 43 5.99 6.38 -4.09
C VAL A 43 5.16 5.42 -4.95
N TYR A 44 4.77 4.28 -4.39
CA TYR A 44 3.93 3.30 -5.08
C TYR A 44 2.55 3.87 -5.43
N ALA A 45 1.91 4.58 -4.49
CA ALA A 45 0.61 5.21 -4.67
C ALA A 45 0.65 6.25 -5.81
N ASP A 46 1.69 7.08 -5.87
CA ASP A 46 1.84 8.05 -6.96
C ASP A 46 1.99 7.39 -8.33
N LEU A 47 2.78 6.31 -8.42
CA LEU A 47 2.95 5.55 -9.66
C LEU A 47 1.66 4.88 -10.14
N MET A 48 0.86 4.35 -9.19
CA MET A 48 -0.39 3.65 -9.48
C MET A 48 -1.61 4.59 -9.60
N GLY A 49 -1.44 5.88 -9.33
CA GLY A 49 -2.54 6.85 -9.35
C GLY A 49 -3.51 6.66 -8.19
N TYR A 50 -3.00 6.28 -7.03
CA TYR A 50 -3.74 6.17 -5.78
C TYR A 50 -3.70 7.46 -4.97
N ASP A 51 -4.75 7.66 -4.19
CA ASP A 51 -4.87 8.71 -3.17
C ASP A 51 -5.02 8.01 -1.81
N ILE A 52 -4.03 8.16 -0.92
CA ILE A 52 -4.04 7.52 0.39
C ILE A 52 -4.94 8.32 1.34
N VAL A 53 -6.11 7.78 1.64
CA VAL A 53 -7.19 8.47 2.38
C VAL A 53 -7.37 7.97 3.81
N ALA A 54 -6.80 6.81 4.12
CA ALA A 54 -6.85 6.19 5.45
C ALA A 54 -5.51 5.50 5.79
N THR A 55 -5.17 5.49 7.07
CA THR A 55 -3.96 4.83 7.59
C THR A 55 -4.30 3.96 8.79
N TYR A 56 -3.92 2.70 8.70
CA TYR A 56 -4.06 1.71 9.76
C TYR A 56 -2.67 1.24 10.19
N GLU A 57 -2.38 1.26 11.48
CA GLU A 57 -1.03 1.05 11.98
C GLU A 57 -0.97 0.09 13.18
N ASP A 58 0.02 -0.80 13.16
CA ASP A 58 0.35 -1.71 14.25
C ASP A 58 1.87 -1.66 14.55
N ALA A 59 2.28 -0.61 15.27
CA ALA A 59 3.66 -0.44 15.73
C ALA A 59 4.00 -1.39 16.89
N GLY A 60 5.14 -2.08 16.80
CA GLY A 60 5.59 -3.02 17.83
C GLY A 60 4.63 -4.19 18.05
N ARG A 61 4.03 -4.73 16.98
CA ARG A 61 3.09 -5.87 17.05
C ARG A 61 3.56 -7.03 16.19
N SER A 62 3.56 -8.23 16.78
CA SER A 62 3.86 -9.47 16.05
C SER A 62 2.83 -9.71 14.92
N GLY A 63 3.29 -10.30 13.82
CA GLY A 63 2.44 -10.65 12.68
C GLY A 63 1.81 -12.05 12.78
N LEU A 64 1.94 -12.73 13.93
CA LEU A 64 1.54 -14.12 14.12
C LEU A 64 0.08 -14.28 14.59
N ASN A 65 -0.51 -13.23 15.19
CA ASN A 65 -1.86 -13.26 15.75
C ASN A 65 -2.54 -11.88 15.54
N ILE A 66 -3.77 -11.89 15.02
CA ILE A 66 -4.58 -10.70 14.77
C ILE A 66 -5.07 -9.98 16.03
N GLU A 67 -5.27 -10.68 17.15
CA GLU A 67 -5.86 -10.13 18.38
C GLU A 67 -5.05 -8.95 18.95
N ARG A 68 -3.73 -8.96 18.72
CA ARG A 68 -2.82 -7.89 19.16
C ARG A 68 -2.59 -6.82 18.10
N ARG A 69 -3.37 -6.82 17.03
CA ARG A 69 -3.24 -5.93 15.86
C ARG A 69 -4.49 -5.07 15.72
N PRO A 70 -4.70 -4.09 16.62
CA PRO A 70 -5.86 -3.21 16.58
C PRO A 70 -5.99 -2.45 15.24
N GLY A 71 -4.86 -2.10 14.59
CA GLY A 71 -4.87 -1.47 13.27
C GLY A 71 -5.48 -2.38 12.20
N LEU A 72 -4.99 -3.62 12.10
CA LEU A 72 -5.54 -4.60 11.15
C LEU A 72 -7.01 -4.94 11.46
N ARG A 73 -7.35 -5.11 12.74
CA ARG A 73 -8.74 -5.37 13.14
C ARG A 73 -9.68 -4.27 12.69
N ARG A 74 -9.31 -3.01 12.96
CA ARG A 74 -10.10 -1.85 12.55
C ARG A 74 -10.24 -1.78 11.03
N LEU A 75 -9.18 -2.06 10.28
CA LEU A 75 -9.22 -2.12 8.82
C LEU A 75 -10.26 -3.13 8.34
N LEU A 76 -10.22 -4.36 8.89
CA LEU A 76 -11.17 -5.41 8.51
C LEU A 76 -12.60 -5.05 8.92
N GLU A 77 -12.79 -4.49 10.12
CA GLU A 77 -14.10 -4.01 10.59
C GLU A 77 -14.67 -2.92 9.67
N ASP A 78 -13.88 -1.92 9.28
CA ASP A 78 -14.31 -0.84 8.39
C ASP A 78 -14.71 -1.39 7.00
N VAL A 79 -13.95 -2.35 6.47
CA VAL A 79 -14.23 -2.99 5.18
C VAL A 79 -15.48 -3.87 5.24
N GLU A 80 -15.60 -4.74 6.24
CA GLU A 80 -16.70 -5.70 6.37
C GLU A 80 -18.04 -5.06 6.67
N ASN A 81 -18.02 -3.92 7.39
CA ASN A 81 -19.23 -3.15 7.67
C ASN A 81 -19.61 -2.18 6.54
N GLY A 82 -18.87 -2.16 5.43
CA GLY A 82 -19.09 -1.25 4.30
C GLY A 82 -18.82 0.23 4.64
N GLN A 83 -17.97 0.48 5.63
CA GLN A 83 -17.56 1.81 6.08
C GLN A 83 -16.29 2.32 5.39
N ALA A 84 -15.56 1.43 4.71
CA ALA A 84 -14.41 1.78 3.91
C ALA A 84 -14.80 2.68 2.73
N ASP A 85 -14.19 3.87 2.66
CA ASP A 85 -14.34 4.84 1.57
C ASP A 85 -13.20 4.74 0.54
N PHE A 86 -12.56 3.57 0.48
CA PHE A 86 -11.42 3.23 -0.39
C PHE A 86 -11.63 1.87 -1.06
N GLU A 87 -11.02 1.68 -2.22
CA GLU A 87 -11.16 0.48 -3.07
C GLU A 87 -9.92 -0.42 -2.99
N THR A 88 -8.85 0.04 -2.34
CA THR A 88 -7.56 -0.68 -2.28
C THR A 88 -6.87 -0.42 -0.94
N VAL A 89 -6.21 -1.45 -0.40
CA VAL A 89 -5.29 -1.33 0.74
C VAL A 89 -3.89 -1.63 0.22
N VAL A 90 -2.97 -0.69 0.41
CA VAL A 90 -1.55 -0.89 0.09
C VAL A 90 -0.82 -1.33 1.36
N VAL A 91 -0.04 -2.40 1.21
CA VAL A 91 0.79 -2.99 2.26
C VAL A 91 2.22 -3.06 1.73
N TYR A 92 3.21 -2.89 2.60
CA TYR A 92 4.61 -2.96 2.16
C TYR A 92 4.95 -4.34 1.57
N ASP A 93 4.71 -5.43 2.31
CA ASP A 93 4.90 -6.80 1.82
C ASP A 93 3.98 -7.79 2.57
N VAL A 94 3.92 -9.04 2.10
CA VAL A 94 3.13 -10.12 2.71
C VAL A 94 3.45 -10.31 4.19
N SER A 95 4.71 -10.13 4.59
CA SER A 95 5.07 -10.29 6.00
C SER A 95 4.40 -9.23 6.88
N ARG A 96 4.15 -8.01 6.38
CA ARG A 96 3.43 -6.97 7.13
C ARG A 96 1.96 -7.33 7.25
N TRP A 97 1.36 -7.85 6.19
CA TRP A 97 -0.03 -8.33 6.22
C TRP A 97 -0.23 -9.44 7.24
N GLY A 98 0.64 -10.45 7.29
CA GLY A 98 0.62 -11.43 8.35
C GLY A 98 1.41 -12.69 8.03
N ARG A 99 1.97 -13.29 9.07
CA ARG A 99 2.59 -14.62 9.02
C ARG A 99 1.86 -15.51 10.00
N PHE A 100 0.55 -15.59 9.82
CA PHE A 100 -0.32 -16.32 10.73
C PHE A 100 0.12 -17.78 10.82
N GLN A 101 -0.12 -18.40 11.97
CA GLN A 101 0.24 -19.81 12.17
C GLN A 101 -0.55 -20.73 11.23
N ASN A 102 -1.79 -20.35 10.91
CA ASN A 102 -2.56 -20.93 9.83
C ASN A 102 -2.41 -20.06 8.57
N ILE A 103 -1.84 -20.62 7.50
CA ILE A 103 -1.64 -19.92 6.22
C ILE A 103 -2.97 -19.46 5.63
N ASP A 104 -4.03 -20.23 5.84
CA ASP A 104 -5.38 -19.92 5.33
C ASP A 104 -5.99 -18.69 5.99
N GLU A 105 -5.51 -18.28 7.16
CA GLU A 105 -5.99 -17.10 7.88
C GLU A 105 -5.66 -15.81 7.10
N SER A 106 -4.45 -15.72 6.56
CA SER A 106 -4.02 -14.59 5.71
C SER A 106 -4.92 -14.46 4.49
N ALA A 107 -5.11 -15.57 3.77
CA ALA A 107 -5.92 -15.63 2.56
C ALA A 107 -7.40 -15.36 2.85
N SER A 108 -7.91 -15.82 4.00
CA SER A 108 -9.28 -15.53 4.44
C SER A 108 -9.51 -14.03 4.60
N TYR A 109 -8.57 -13.30 5.18
CA TYR A 109 -8.69 -11.85 5.35
C TYR A 109 -8.64 -11.09 4.02
N GLU A 110 -7.74 -11.48 3.13
CA GLU A 110 -7.69 -10.93 1.76
C GLU A 110 -9.00 -11.19 1.01
N TYR A 111 -9.52 -12.42 1.11
CA TYR A 111 -10.77 -12.80 0.48
C TYR A 111 -11.97 -12.01 1.02
N ARG A 112 -12.05 -11.79 2.34
CA ARG A 112 -13.11 -10.96 2.95
C ARG A 112 -13.06 -9.52 2.45
N CYS A 113 -11.87 -8.93 2.35
CA CYS A 113 -11.71 -7.61 1.74
C CYS A 113 -12.17 -7.60 0.27
N GLN A 114 -11.74 -8.59 -0.51
CA GLN A 114 -12.09 -8.69 -1.92
C GLN A 114 -13.60 -8.84 -2.14
N MET A 115 -14.28 -9.63 -1.30
CA MET A 115 -15.73 -9.80 -1.33
C MET A 115 -16.48 -8.50 -1.00
N ALA A 116 -15.88 -7.62 -0.21
CA ALA A 116 -16.37 -6.27 0.05
C ALA A 116 -15.96 -5.23 -1.02
N GLY A 117 -15.27 -5.64 -2.08
CA GLY A 117 -14.81 -4.77 -3.17
C GLY A 117 -13.48 -4.06 -2.90
N VAL A 118 -12.74 -4.45 -1.86
CA VAL A 118 -11.45 -3.86 -1.49
C VAL A 118 -10.31 -4.81 -1.83
N ARG A 119 -9.38 -4.37 -2.68
CA ARG A 119 -8.20 -5.16 -3.09
C ARG A 119 -7.03 -4.94 -2.13
N ILE A 120 -6.22 -5.97 -1.90
CA ILE A 120 -4.95 -5.84 -1.18
C ILE A 120 -3.81 -5.82 -2.20
N GLU A 121 -2.89 -4.85 -2.10
CA GLU A 121 -1.72 -4.73 -2.98
C GLU A 121 -0.43 -4.64 -2.17
N TYR A 122 0.60 -5.35 -2.63
CA TYR A 122 1.92 -5.39 -2.00
C TYR A 122 2.93 -4.59 -2.82
N CYS A 123 3.46 -3.49 -2.28
CA CYS A 123 4.34 -2.62 -3.06
C CYS A 123 5.76 -3.17 -3.21
N ALA A 124 6.31 -3.83 -2.18
CA ALA A 124 7.67 -4.38 -2.22
C ALA A 124 7.83 -5.52 -3.25
N GLU A 125 6.77 -6.28 -3.53
CA GLU A 125 6.83 -7.33 -4.55
C GLU A 125 6.99 -6.77 -5.96
N GLN A 126 6.42 -5.58 -6.23
CA GLN A 126 6.61 -4.89 -7.50
C GLN A 126 8.00 -4.25 -7.61
N PHE A 127 8.55 -3.74 -6.50
CA PHE A 127 9.95 -3.31 -6.45
C PHE A 127 10.94 -4.48 -6.56
N ALA A 128 10.55 -5.71 -6.18
CA ALA A 128 11.38 -6.90 -6.32
C ALA A 128 11.27 -7.56 -7.72
N ASN A 129 10.10 -7.47 -8.37
CA ASN A 129 9.87 -7.98 -9.73
C ASN A 129 10.43 -7.06 -10.83
N ASP A 130 10.72 -5.79 -10.50
CA ASP A 130 11.34 -4.86 -11.43
C ASP A 130 12.86 -4.82 -11.16
N GLY A 131 13.65 -5.58 -11.91
CA GLY A 131 15.09 -5.33 -11.93
C GLY A 131 15.47 -4.04 -12.67
N SER A 132 14.53 -3.13 -13.04
CA SER A 132 14.78 -2.13 -14.09
C SER A 132 13.85 -0.91 -14.23
N VAL A 133 12.62 -0.89 -13.70
CA VAL A 133 11.59 0.13 -14.01
C VAL A 133 11.86 1.50 -13.37
N GLY A 134 12.50 1.56 -12.21
CA GLY A 134 12.91 2.86 -11.63
C GLY A 134 13.91 3.62 -12.51
N SER A 135 14.76 2.91 -13.27
CA SER A 135 15.83 3.53 -14.06
C SER A 135 15.35 4.07 -15.42
N ASP A 136 14.31 3.47 -16.00
CA ASP A 136 13.81 3.86 -17.32
C ASP A 136 12.85 5.07 -17.22
N VAL A 137 12.07 5.18 -16.13
CA VAL A 137 11.26 6.37 -15.85
C VAL A 137 12.15 7.57 -15.51
N LEU A 138 13.23 7.39 -14.74
CA LEU A 138 14.21 8.45 -14.45
C LEU A 138 15.03 8.86 -15.68
N LYS A 139 15.31 7.95 -16.63
CA LYS A 139 15.98 8.28 -17.90
C LYS A 139 15.08 9.04 -18.87
N ALA A 140 13.77 8.80 -18.86
CA ALA A 140 12.81 9.52 -19.69
C ALA A 140 12.60 10.98 -19.26
N ILE A 141 12.83 11.29 -17.98
CA ILE A 141 12.68 12.65 -17.41
C ILE A 141 13.96 13.49 -17.57
N LYS A 142 15.13 12.87 -17.79
CA LYS A 142 16.44 13.55 -17.92
C LYS A 142 16.87 13.83 -19.36
N ARG A 143 15.99 13.70 -20.36
CA ARG A 143 16.34 13.95 -21.77
C ARG A 143 15.64 15.16 -22.37
#